data_AF-A0A1Y1KAK6-F1
#
_entry.id   AF-A0A1Y1KAK6-F1
#
_cell.length_a   1.000
_cell.length_b   1.000
_cell.length_c   1.000
_cell.angle_alpha   90.00
_cell.angle_beta   90.00
_cell.angle_gamma   90.00
#
_symmetry.space_group_name_H-M   'P 1'
#
loop_
_entity.id
_entity.type
_entity.pdbx_description
1 polymer ?
#
loop_
_entity_poly.entity_id
_entity_poly.type
_entity_poly.pdbx_seq_one_letter_code
_entity_poly.pdbx_strand_id
1 'polypeptide(L)'
;MQTLIYYLTTAMAIGLFTAKPSRAYSTHGAEAGDMPIETRHYWMRRANAALFEVTGNPCPTQAFGTVIVNHTAGGRGELVCIGANDIESGNPTLHGETAAIKNCSAILTDPHGP
;
A
#
# COMPACT_ATOMS: atom_id res chain seq x y z
N MET A 1 45.53 -0.07 -35.64
CA MET A 1 44.54 -0.56 -34.67
C MET A 1 45.20 -0.79 -33.31
N GLN A 2 45.58 0.25 -32.56
CA GLN A 2 45.87 0.15 -31.10
C GLN A 2 46.09 1.51 -30.42
N THR A 3 45.27 2.52 -30.68
CA THR A 3 45.48 3.87 -30.09
C THR A 3 44.20 4.58 -29.66
N LEU A 4 43.12 3.84 -29.43
CA LEU A 4 41.78 4.40 -29.17
C LEU A 4 41.16 3.96 -27.83
N ILE A 5 41.96 3.52 -26.85
CA ILE A 5 41.44 2.91 -25.60
C ILE A 5 41.72 3.75 -24.34
N TYR A 6 42.48 4.84 -24.38
CA TYR A 6 42.99 5.48 -23.14
C TYR A 6 42.44 6.85 -22.72
N TYR A 7 41.43 7.42 -23.38
CA TYR A 7 41.01 8.82 -23.13
C TYR A 7 39.58 9.06 -22.65
N LEU A 8 38.88 8.06 -22.10
CA LEU A 8 37.52 8.25 -21.58
C LEU A 8 37.31 7.69 -20.16
N THR A 9 38.33 7.85 -19.31
CA THR A 9 38.22 7.62 -17.87
C THR A 9 38.46 8.91 -17.11
N THR A 10 37.46 9.79 -17.00
CA THR A 10 37.39 10.77 -15.91
C THR A 10 35.95 11.23 -15.64
N ALA A 11 35.45 10.83 -14.47
CA ALA A 11 34.48 11.53 -13.63
C ALA A 11 33.02 11.72 -14.09
N MET A 12 32.22 10.65 -14.03
CA MET A 12 30.84 10.79 -13.52
C MET A 12 30.88 10.60 -12.00
N ALA A 13 31.03 11.70 -11.27
CA ALA A 13 30.78 11.70 -9.83
C ALA A 13 29.28 11.46 -9.62
N ILE A 14 28.96 10.26 -9.17
CA ILE A 14 27.65 9.85 -8.71
C ILE A 14 27.26 10.80 -7.58
N GLY A 15 26.27 11.64 -7.83
CA GLY A 15 25.56 12.36 -6.78
C GLY A 15 24.82 11.34 -5.92
N LEU A 16 25.52 10.81 -4.90
CA LEU A 16 24.91 10.05 -3.82
C LEU A 16 24.07 11.03 -3.01
N PHE A 17 22.80 11.21 -3.40
CA PHE A 17 21.80 11.78 -2.51
C PHE A 17 21.65 10.80 -1.34
N THR A 18 22.43 11.02 -0.28
CA THR A 18 22.10 10.48 1.03
C THR A 18 20.87 11.25 1.50
N ALA A 19 19.70 10.83 1.03
CA ALA A 19 18.46 11.18 1.69
C ALA A 19 18.62 10.69 3.13
N LYS A 20 18.85 11.62 4.06
CA LYS A 20 18.79 11.33 5.49
C LYS A 20 17.46 10.61 5.72
N PRO A 21 17.43 9.44 6.38
CA PRO A 21 16.16 8.80 6.69
C PRO A 21 15.34 9.81 7.50
N SER A 22 14.20 10.20 6.94
CA SER A 22 13.26 11.10 7.59
C SER A 22 12.91 10.49 8.92
N ARG A 23 13.28 11.20 10.00
CA ARG A 23 12.90 10.91 11.37
C ARG A 23 11.42 10.52 11.39
N ALA A 24 11.12 9.34 11.96
CA ALA A 24 9.77 8.81 12.07
C ALA A 24 8.79 9.91 12.51
N TYR A 25 7.77 10.16 11.68
CA TYR A 25 6.69 11.08 11.99
C TYR A 25 5.81 10.42 13.06
N SER A 26 6.15 10.68 14.32
CA SER A 26 5.36 10.26 15.47
C SER A 26 4.16 11.20 15.58
N THR A 27 2.98 10.71 15.20
CA THR A 27 1.70 11.32 15.56
C THR A 27 1.02 10.44 16.59
N HIS A 28 0.92 10.98 17.80
CA HIS A 28 0.00 10.58 18.87
C HIS A 28 -0.21 9.07 19.09
N GLY A 29 0.66 8.47 19.91
CA GLY A 29 0.24 7.51 20.95
C GLY A 29 -0.15 6.09 20.52
N ALA A 30 -0.16 5.77 19.23
CA ALA A 30 -0.01 4.40 18.76
C ALA A 30 1.30 4.35 17.98
N GLU A 31 2.35 3.80 18.58
CA GLU A 31 3.54 3.45 17.84
C GLU A 31 3.07 2.54 16.69
N ALA A 32 3.07 3.05 15.46
CA ALA A 32 2.73 2.30 14.28
C ALA A 32 3.86 1.28 14.08
N GLY A 33 3.84 0.22 14.89
CA GLY A 33 4.99 -0.63 15.20
C GLY A 33 5.72 -1.03 13.94
N ASP A 34 7.01 -0.71 13.88
CA ASP A 34 8.08 -1.23 13.03
C ASP A 34 7.73 -1.75 11.62
N MET A 35 6.70 -1.25 10.96
CA MET A 35 6.37 -1.68 9.61
C MET A 35 7.32 -0.96 8.65
N PRO A 36 8.17 -1.70 7.89
CA PRO A 36 9.09 -1.10 6.95
C PRO A 36 8.35 -0.20 5.97
N ILE A 37 8.96 0.94 5.63
CA ILE A 37 8.37 1.91 4.69
C ILE A 37 8.01 1.26 3.34
N GLU A 38 8.81 0.29 2.89
CA GLU A 38 8.54 -0.47 1.66
C GLU A 38 7.27 -1.33 1.74
N THR A 39 6.96 -1.87 2.92
CA THR A 39 5.71 -2.60 3.16
C THR A 39 4.52 -1.64 3.11
N ARG A 40 4.63 -0.46 3.73
CA ARG A 40 3.58 0.58 3.66
C ARG A 40 3.32 1.03 2.23
N HIS A 41 4.38 1.34 1.48
CA HIS A 41 4.30 1.73 0.08
C HIS A 41 3.67 0.65 -0.81
N TYR A 42 4.01 -0.62 -0.57
CA TYR A 42 3.42 -1.73 -1.30
C TYR A 42 1.91 -1.81 -1.08
N TRP A 43 1.45 -1.80 0.17
CA TRP A 43 0.03 -1.90 0.47
C TRP A 43 -0.76 -0.67 0.06
N MET A 44 -0.17 0.52 0.13
CA MET A 44 -0.81 1.74 -0.38
C MET A 44 -1.05 1.66 -1.89
N ARG A 45 -0.07 1.17 -2.67
CA ARG A 45 -0.28 0.93 -4.11
C ARG A 45 -1.37 -0.12 -4.36
N ARG A 46 -1.43 -1.18 -3.55
CA ARG A 46 -2.48 -2.21 -3.65
C ARG A 46 -3.87 -1.65 -3.33
N ALA A 47 -4.00 -0.76 -2.35
CA ALA A 47 -5.24 -0.06 -2.02
C ALA A 47 -5.71 0.85 -3.17
N ASN A 48 -4.78 1.55 -3.84
CA ASN A 48 -5.12 2.31 -5.03
C ASN A 48 -5.62 1.41 -6.18
N ALA A 49 -5.00 0.25 -6.37
CA ALA A 49 -5.43 -0.72 -7.39
C ALA A 49 -6.83 -1.30 -7.11
N ALA A 50 -7.21 -1.42 -5.83
CA ALA A 50 -8.53 -1.93 -5.43
C ALA A 50 -9.70 -1.09 -5.97
N LEU A 51 -9.48 0.20 -6.27
CA LEU A 51 -10.51 1.05 -6.89
C LEU A 51 -11.02 0.47 -8.20
N PHE A 52 -10.11 0.13 -9.12
CA PHE A 52 -10.49 -0.46 -10.40
C PHE A 52 -11.04 -1.88 -10.23
N GLU A 53 -10.41 -2.68 -9.36
CA GLU A 53 -10.81 -4.08 -9.15
C GLU A 53 -12.21 -4.22 -8.56
N VAL A 54 -12.61 -3.29 -7.69
CA VAL A 54 -13.93 -3.32 -7.02
C VAL A 54 -14.99 -2.56 -7.84
N THR A 55 -14.65 -1.40 -8.40
CA THR A 55 -15.64 -0.52 -9.05
C THR A 55 -15.68 -0.62 -10.57
N GLY A 56 -14.70 -1.31 -11.20
CA GLY A 56 -14.53 -1.32 -12.65
C GLY A 56 -14.07 0.01 -13.25
N ASN A 57 -13.79 1.03 -12.42
CA ASN A 57 -13.34 2.36 -12.83
C ASN A 57 -12.03 2.70 -12.08
N PRO A 58 -10.94 3.12 -12.76
CA PRO A 58 -9.70 3.48 -12.08
C PRO A 58 -9.81 4.78 -11.28
N CYS A 59 -10.81 5.62 -11.55
CA CYS A 59 -11.03 6.92 -10.92
C CYS A 59 -12.52 7.15 -10.58
N PRO A 60 -13.12 6.34 -9.69
CA PRO A 60 -14.51 6.54 -9.31
C PRO A 60 -14.66 7.84 -8.50
N THR A 61 -15.89 8.36 -8.38
CA THR A 61 -16.14 9.47 -7.45
C THR A 61 -15.91 9.00 -6.02
N GLN A 62 -15.32 9.85 -5.18
CA GLN A 62 -14.95 9.49 -3.80
C GLN A 62 -14.07 8.22 -3.75
N ALA A 63 -12.97 8.26 -4.50
CA ALA A 63 -12.02 7.17 -4.73
C ALA A 63 -11.21 6.75 -3.49
N PHE A 64 -11.88 6.15 -2.51
CA PHE A 64 -11.26 5.54 -1.34
C PHE A 64 -11.22 4.02 -1.51
N GLY A 65 -10.05 3.49 -1.86
CA GLY A 65 -9.76 2.06 -1.89
C GLY A 65 -9.19 1.57 -0.57
N THR A 66 -9.38 0.31 -0.24
CA THR A 66 -8.92 -0.30 1.01
C THR A 66 -8.43 -1.73 0.78
N VAL A 67 -7.39 -2.09 1.51
CA VAL A 67 -6.89 -3.46 1.64
C VAL A 67 -6.93 -3.84 3.11
N ILE A 68 -7.32 -5.08 3.42
CA ILE A 68 -7.19 -5.67 4.74
C ILE A 68 -6.15 -6.77 4.64
N VAL A 69 -5.14 -6.71 5.51
CA VAL A 69 -3.91 -7.51 5.41
C VAL A 69 -3.70 -8.25 6.72
N ASN A 70 -3.41 -9.55 6.63
CA ASN A 70 -2.92 -10.34 7.75
C ASN A 70 -1.41 -10.12 7.90
N HIS A 71 -1.01 -9.33 8.89
CA HIS A 71 0.40 -9.06 9.17
C HIS A 71 1.11 -10.17 9.98
N THR A 72 0.41 -11.19 10.49
CA THR A 72 1.04 -12.31 11.20
C THR A 72 1.62 -13.36 10.25
N ALA A 73 1.25 -13.34 8.97
CA ALA A 73 1.75 -14.23 7.92
C ALA A 73 3.24 -14.03 7.57
N GLY A 74 3.93 -13.08 8.21
CA GLY A 74 5.34 -12.76 7.97
C GLY A 74 5.56 -11.95 6.69
N GLY A 75 6.82 -11.56 6.44
CA GLY A 75 7.19 -10.75 5.28
C GLY A 75 6.44 -9.42 5.21
N ARG A 76 5.67 -9.20 4.14
CA ARG A 76 4.80 -8.02 3.98
C ARG A 76 3.40 -8.22 4.59
N GLY A 77 3.08 -9.43 5.06
CA GLY A 77 1.72 -9.87 5.34
C GLY A 77 1.03 -10.46 4.10
N GLU A 78 -0.17 -10.98 4.32
CA GLU A 78 -0.99 -11.63 3.28
C GLU A 78 -2.29 -10.84 3.08
N LEU A 79 -2.72 -10.66 1.83
CA LEU A 79 -3.96 -9.98 1.51
C LEU A 79 -5.17 -10.85 1.95
N VAL A 80 -6.05 -10.30 2.78
CA VAL A 80 -7.30 -10.98 3.18
C VAL A 80 -8.43 -10.59 2.23
N CYS A 81 -8.69 -9.28 2.09
CA CYS A 81 -9.70 -8.77 1.19
C CYS A 81 -9.40 -7.34 0.74
N ILE A 82 -10.15 -6.88 -0.25
CA ILE A 82 -10.15 -5.52 -0.75
C ILE A 82 -11.54 -4.90 -0.65
N GLY A 83 -11.61 -3.58 -0.69
CA GLY A 83 -12.85 -2.84 -0.81
C GLY A 83 -12.60 -1.47 -1.44
N ALA A 84 -13.70 -0.83 -1.81
CA ALA A 84 -13.74 0.56 -2.23
C ALA A 84 -15.03 1.19 -1.70
N ASN A 85 -15.06 2.51 -1.61
CA ASN A 85 -16.24 3.26 -1.19
C ASN A 85 -17.47 2.86 -2.03
N ASP A 86 -18.56 2.47 -1.37
CA ASP A 86 -19.79 1.99 -2.01
C ASP A 86 -20.88 3.07 -1.98
N ILE A 87 -20.72 4.01 -2.90
CA ILE A 87 -21.65 5.13 -3.10
C ILE A 87 -22.97 4.69 -3.76
N GLU A 88 -22.95 3.61 -4.55
CA GLU A 88 -24.09 3.17 -5.36
C GLU A 88 -25.19 2.54 -4.50
N SER A 89 -24.81 1.93 -3.39
CA SER A 89 -25.75 1.38 -2.40
C SER A 89 -26.66 2.43 -1.74
N GLY A 90 -26.28 3.72 -1.77
CA GLY A 90 -26.96 4.78 -1.04
C GLY A 90 -26.78 4.73 0.49
N ASN A 91 -25.92 3.85 1.01
CA ASN A 91 -25.64 3.75 2.44
C ASN A 91 -24.44 4.65 2.82
N PRO A 92 -24.64 5.73 3.59
CA PRO A 92 -23.58 6.70 3.92
C PRO A 92 -22.48 6.13 4.81
N THR A 93 -22.65 4.93 5.38
CA THR A 93 -21.65 4.29 6.24
C THR A 93 -20.65 3.44 5.47
N LEU A 94 -20.93 3.09 4.22
CA LEU A 94 -20.10 2.20 3.40
C LEU A 94 -18.93 2.94 2.73
N HIS A 95 -18.14 3.63 3.55
CA HIS A 95 -16.82 4.12 3.18
C HIS A 95 -15.89 2.97 2.79
N GLY A 96 -14.76 3.25 2.14
CA GLY A 96 -13.83 2.22 1.66
C GLY A 96 -13.42 1.23 2.76
N GLU A 97 -13.22 1.72 3.97
CA GLU A 97 -12.88 0.94 5.16
C GLU A 97 -14.03 0.00 5.56
N THR A 98 -15.23 0.54 5.76
CA THR A 98 -16.42 -0.23 6.16
C THR A 98 -16.83 -1.22 5.08
N ALA A 99 -16.76 -0.83 3.81
CA ALA A 99 -17.06 -1.69 2.67
C ALA A 99 -16.07 -2.86 2.58
N ALA A 100 -14.77 -2.61 2.81
CA ALA A 100 -13.77 -3.68 2.89
C ALA A 100 -14.01 -4.60 4.10
N ILE A 101 -14.31 -4.07 5.29
CA ILE A 101 -14.63 -4.89 6.48
C ILE A 101 -15.86 -5.76 6.23
N LYS A 102 -16.93 -5.19 5.66
CA LYS A 102 -18.13 -5.92 5.25
C LYS A 102 -17.80 -7.02 4.23
N ASN A 103 -16.88 -6.77 3.30
CA ASN A 103 -16.44 -7.80 2.36
C ASN A 103 -15.64 -8.91 3.07
N CYS A 104 -14.72 -8.53 3.97
CA CYS A 104 -13.93 -9.46 4.76
C CYS A 104 -14.77 -10.33 5.70
N SER A 105 -15.93 -9.88 6.18
CA SER A 105 -16.80 -10.71 7.04
C SER A 105 -17.40 -11.91 6.33
N ALA A 106 -17.42 -11.92 4.98
CA ALA A 106 -17.77 -13.10 4.19
C ALA A 106 -16.63 -14.13 4.13
N ILE A 107 -15.39 -13.73 4.44
CA ILE A 107 -14.20 -14.58 4.45
C ILE A 107 -13.90 -15.05 5.89
N LEU A 108 -13.87 -14.11 6.83
CA LEU A 108 -13.59 -14.33 8.25
C LEU A 108 -14.89 -14.67 8.99
N THR A 109 -15.45 -15.85 8.69
CA THR A 109 -16.77 -16.26 9.19
C THR A 109 -16.75 -16.96 10.54
N ASP A 110 -15.60 -17.49 10.96
CA ASP A 110 -15.46 -18.16 12.26
C ASP A 110 -15.38 -17.12 13.41
N PRO A 111 -16.31 -17.14 14.39
CA PRO A 111 -16.29 -16.22 15.52
C PRO A 111 -15.07 -16.38 16.44
N HIS A 112 -14.33 -17.49 16.35
CA HIS A 112 -13.10 -17.73 17.08
C HIS A 112 -11.83 -17.44 16.25
N GLY A 113 -11.99 -17.04 14.98
CA GLY A 113 -10.91 -16.92 14.02
C GLY A 113 -10.67 -18.22 13.23
N PRO A 114 -9.82 -18.19 12.19
CA PRO A 114 -9.38 -19.41 11.50
C PRO A 114 -8.58 -20.36 12.40
#